data_AF-A0A6M3M889-F1
#
_entry.id   AF-A0A6M3M889-F1
#
_cell.length_a   1.000
_cell.length_b   1.000
_cell.length_c   1.000
_cell.angle_alpha   90.00
_cell.angle_beta   90.00
_cell.angle_gamma   90.00
#
_symmetry.space_group_name_H-M   'P 1'
#
loop_
_entity.id
_entity.type
_entity.pdbx_description
1 polymer ?
#
loop_
_entity_poly.entity_id
_entity_poly.type
_entity_poly.pdbx_seq_one_letter_code
_entity_poly.pdbx_strand_id
1 'polypeptide(L)' 'MSFIPITIMYPTRNRLAKLNRSLCSIFESGTPNVEIEIVVVCDGDRKTAEALMCDDRIARVIFERHHRGSVY' A
#
# COMPACT_ATOMS: atom_id res chain seq x y z
N MET A 1 -13.72 3.18 -24.12
CA MET A 1 -14.12 3.27 -22.70
C MET A 1 -13.04 4.05 -21.97
N SER A 2 -13.40 5.06 -21.16
CA SER A 2 -12.45 5.82 -20.36
C SER A 2 -12.30 5.15 -19.00
N PHE A 3 -11.07 4.94 -18.55
CA PHE A 3 -10.78 4.47 -17.19
C PHE A 3 -10.73 5.65 -16.23
N ILE A 4 -11.13 5.41 -14.98
CA ILE A 4 -10.99 6.36 -13.88
C ILE A 4 -9.76 5.92 -13.07
N PRO A 5 -8.66 6.68 -13.06
CA PRO A 5 -7.50 6.36 -12.24
C PRO A 5 -7.78 6.70 -10.77
N ILE A 6 -7.50 5.76 -9.88
CA ILE A 6 -7.58 5.94 -8.43
C ILE A 6 -6.26 5.52 -7.80
N THR A 7 -5.58 6.46 -7.16
CA THR A 7 -4.41 6.16 -6.33
C THR A 7 -4.83 5.98 -4.87
N ILE A 8 -4.56 4.81 -4.30
CA ILE A 8 -4.80 4.49 -2.90
C ILE A 8 -3.49 4.63 -2.14
N MET A 9 -3.42 5.59 -1.22
CA MET A 9 -2.31 5.73 -0.28
C MET A 9 -2.57 4.92 0.98
N TYR A 10 -1.71 3.96 1.28
CA TYR A 10 -1.86 3.06 2.41
C TYR A 10 -0.72 3.22 3.42
N PRO A 11 -0.93 3.92 4.54
CA PRO A 11 0.06 4.00 5.62
C PRO A 11 0.11 2.69 6.42
N THR A 12 1.30 2.18 6.70
CA THR A 12 1.52 0.93 7.43
C THR A 12 2.74 1.00 8.35
N ARG A 13 2.66 0.27 9.47
CA ARG A 13 3.75 0.05 10.44
C ARG A 13 3.59 -1.36 11.03
N ASN A 14 4.49 -2.28 10.70
CA ASN A 14 4.50 -3.68 11.15
C ASN A 14 3.18 -4.43 10.92
N ARG A 15 2.45 -4.14 9.82
CA ARG A 15 1.09 -4.67 9.55
C ARG A 15 0.94 -5.37 8.20
N LEU A 16 2.00 -6.05 7.73
CA LEU A 16 2.03 -6.76 6.43
C LEU A 16 0.82 -7.69 6.21
N ALA A 17 0.48 -8.53 7.19
CA ALA A 17 -0.66 -9.45 7.06
C ALA A 17 -2.00 -8.73 6.90
N LYS A 18 -2.18 -7.57 7.54
CA LYS A 18 -3.40 -6.76 7.40
C LYS A 18 -3.45 -6.10 6.03
N LEU A 19 -2.32 -5.53 5.58
CA LEU A 19 -2.18 -4.97 4.24
C LEU A 19 -2.54 -6.01 3.17
N ASN A 20 -1.99 -7.22 3.26
CA ASN A 20 -2.29 -8.28 2.29
C ASN A 20 -3.78 -8.61 2.17
N ARG A 21 -4.50 -8.71 3.30
CA ARG A 21 -5.96 -8.92 3.27
C ARG A 21 -6.70 -7.75 2.63
N SER A 22 -6.29 -6.52 2.91
CA SER A 22 -6.87 -5.33 2.29
C SER A 22 -6.62 -5.29 0.78
N LEU A 23 -5.41 -5.62 0.32
CA LEU A 23 -5.09 -5.71 -1.10
C LEU A 23 -5.95 -6.76 -1.80
N CYS A 24 -6.07 -7.97 -1.23
CA CYS A 24 -6.97 -9.01 -1.77
C CYS A 24 -8.39 -8.48 -1.94
N SER A 25 -8.95 -7.84 -0.90
CA SER A 25 -10.30 -7.28 -0.98
C SER A 25 -10.47 -6.21 -2.06
N ILE A 26 -9.46 -5.37 -2.30
CA ILE A 26 -9.52 -4.32 -3.33
C ILE A 26 -9.57 -4.95 -4.73
N PHE A 27 -8.67 -5.89 -5.02
CA PHE A 27 -8.58 -6.50 -6.34
C PHE A 27 -9.69 -7.55 -6.60
N GLU A 28 -10.15 -8.26 -5.58
CA GLU A 28 -11.28 -9.22 -5.69
C GLU A 28 -12.63 -8.53 -5.90
N SER A 29 -12.79 -7.28 -5.41
CA SER A 29 -14.06 -6.55 -5.54
C SER A 29 -14.43 -6.22 -6.99
N GLY A 30 -13.48 -6.33 -7.94
CA GLY A 30 -13.71 -6.14 -9.37
C GLY A 30 -14.40 -4.82 -9.67
N THR A 31 -13.66 -3.71 -9.71
CA THR A 31 -14.22 -2.39 -10.05
C THR A 31 -14.11 -2.13 -11.56
N PRO A 32 -15.16 -2.40 -12.36
CA PRO A 32 -15.09 -2.21 -13.81
C PRO A 32 -14.83 -0.75 -14.15
N ASN A 33 -13.91 -0.50 -15.10
CA ASN A 33 -13.47 0.83 -15.55
C ASN A 33 -12.69 1.66 -14.52
N VAL A 34 -12.16 1.04 -13.46
CA VAL A 34 -11.26 1.69 -12.51
C VAL A 34 -9.85 1.14 -12.67
N GLU A 35 -8.88 2.02 -12.80
CA GLU A 35 -7.47 1.68 -12.73
C GLU A 35 -6.97 2.02 -11.32
N ILE A 36 -6.58 1.01 -10.55
CA ILE A 36 -6.16 1.20 -9.15
C ILE A 36 -4.63 1.17 -9.07
N GLU A 37 -4.06 2.26 -8.58
CA GLU A 37 -2.66 2.37 -8.24
C GLU A 37 -2.50 2.33 -6.71
N ILE A 38 -1.70 1.40 -6.20
CA ILE A 38 -1.45 1.29 -4.75
C ILE A 38 -0.09 1.89 -4.41
N VAL A 39 -0.09 2.86 -3.49
CA VAL A 39 1.13 3.45 -2.91
C VAL A 39 1.16 3.14 -1.41
N VAL A 40 2.15 2.38 -0.95
CA VAL A 40 2.29 2.05 0.46
C VAL A 40 3.31 2.96 1.13
N VAL A 41 2.95 3.54 2.27
CA VAL A 41 3.84 4.38 3.10
C VAL A 41 4.22 3.60 4.35
N CYS A 42 5.48 3.18 4.44
CA CYS A 42 6.03 2.44 5.58
C CYS A 42 6.67 3.42 6.59
N ASP A 43 6.06 3.53 7.77
CA ASP A 43 6.56 4.34 8.89
C ASP A 43 7.56 3.53 9.74
N GLY A 44 8.86 3.77 9.55
CA GLY A 44 9.94 3.16 10.34
C GLY A 44 10.08 1.63 10.23
N ASP A 45 9.28 0.97 9.37
CA ASP A 45 9.28 -0.48 9.19
C ASP A 45 9.97 -0.90 7.89
N ARG A 46 11.29 -1.06 7.99
CA ARG A 46 12.15 -1.42 6.86
C ARG A 46 11.88 -2.83 6.33
N LYS A 47 11.59 -3.79 7.21
CA LYS A 47 11.36 -5.19 6.81
C LYS A 47 10.11 -5.32 5.96
N THR A 48 9.02 -4.65 6.36
CA THR A 48 7.81 -4.61 5.54
C THR A 48 8.04 -3.86 4.25
N ALA A 49 8.77 -2.74 4.26
CA ALA A 49 9.08 -2.01 3.02
C ALA A 49 9.84 -2.90 2.01
N GLU A 50 10.85 -3.64 2.47
CA GLU A 50 11.62 -4.58 1.64
C GLU A 50 10.74 -5.72 1.10
N ALA A 51 9.86 -6.28 1.93
CA ALA A 51 8.93 -7.33 1.49
C ALA A 51 7.94 -6.83 0.43
N LEU A 52 7.51 -5.57 0.51
CA LEU A 52 6.53 -4.98 -0.40
C LEU A 52 7.12 -4.48 -1.72
N MET A 53 8.44 -4.22 -1.77
CA MET A 53 9.10 -3.80 -3.02
C MET A 53 9.05 -4.88 -4.12
N CYS A 54 8.82 -6.14 -3.74
CA CYS A 54 8.68 -7.26 -4.67
C CYS A 54 7.21 -7.64 -4.96
N ASP A 55 6.23 -6.86 -4.50
CA ASP A 55 4.81 -7.15 -4.70
C ASP A 55 4.27 -6.41 -5.93
N ASP A 56 3.97 -7.16 -6.99
CA ASP A 56 3.52 -6.62 -8.29
C ASP A 56 2.19 -5.85 -8.21
N ARG A 57 1.44 -5.98 -7.10
CA ARG A 57 0.19 -5.23 -6.88
C ARG A 57 0.43 -3.80 -6.41
N ILE A 58 1.67 -3.48 -6.02
CA ILE A 58 2.05 -2.21 -5.41
C ILE A 58 2.87 -1.40 -6.39
N ALA A 59 2.34 -0.25 -6.81
CA ALA A 59 3.03 0.63 -7.74
C ALA A 59 4.23 1.33 -7.11
N ARG A 60 4.14 1.65 -5.81
CA ARG A 60 5.22 2.33 -5.09
C ARG A 60 5.24 2.02 -3.59
N VAL A 61 6.43 1.87 -3.06
CA VAL A 61 6.69 1.80 -1.61
C VAL A 61 7.50 3.03 -1.20
N ILE A 62 6.96 3.82 -0.27
CA ILE A 62 7.63 4.98 0.33
C ILE A 62 8.08 4.57 1.73
N PHE A 63 9.38 4.62 1.99
CA PHE A 63 9.92 4.35 3.32
C PHE A 63 10.24 5.67 4.04
N GLU A 64 9.44 6.01 5.03
CA GLU A 64 9.66 7.19 5.86
C GLU A 64 10.62 6.85 7.01
N ARG A 65 11.84 7.41 6.93
CA ARG A 65 12.88 7.29 7.97
C ARG A 65 12.67 8.26 9.13
N HIS A 66 11.82 9.28 8.95
CA HIS A 66 11.56 10.29 9.95
C HIS A 66 10.45 9.83 10.90
N HIS A 67 10.77 8.93 11.84
CA HIS A 67 9.95 8.80 13.04
C HIS A 67 10.16 10.03 13.93
N ARG A 68 9.57 11.17 13.56
CA ARG A 68 9.39 12.32 14.44
C ARG A 68 8.20 12.04 15.34
N GLY A 69 8.47 11.33 16.43
CA GLY A 69 7.61 11.37 17.61
C GLY A 69 6.57 10.25 17.69
N SER A 70 6.66 9.54 18.81
CA SER A 70 5.62 8.82 19.50
C SER A 70 4.19 9.33 19.23
N VAL A 71 3.29 8.42 18.87
CA VAL A 71 1.87 8.59 19.14
C VAL A 71 1.47 7.37 19.97
N TYR A 72 1.02 7.67 21.18
CA TYR A 72 0.58 6.77 22.25
C TYR A 72 -0.54 5.82 21.81
#